data_AF-A0A1T5PBW4-F1
#
_entry.id   AF-A0A1T5PBW4-F1
#
_cell.length_a   1.000
_cell.length_b   1.000
_cell.length_c   1.000
_cell.angle_alpha   90.00
_cell.angle_beta   90.00
_cell.angle_gamma   90.00
#
_symmetry.space_group_name_H-M   'P 1'
#
loop_
_entity.id
_entity.type
_entity.pdbx_description
1 polymer ?
#
loop_
_entity_poly.entity_id
_entity_poly.type
_entity_poly.pdbx_seq_one_letter_code
_entity_poly.pdbx_strand_id
1 'polypeptide(L)'
;MTAESITIKQMLEDMGKGRPFSLTYVTADTKKGTGGKLVKIASAILSGYNLADGSRVTASVMNNASLTGKSSKRPNHSAHFTRNILLKDSTLRKVHIDLVTEYNGKKVL
;
A
#
# COMPACT_ATOMS: atom_id res chain seq x y z
N MET A 1 7.42 -21.23 -13.34
CA MET A 1 7.29 -19.79 -13.04
C MET A 1 7.95 -19.57 -11.70
N THR A 2 9.14 -18.97 -11.68
CA THR A 2 9.88 -18.69 -10.44
C THR A 2 9.07 -17.70 -9.62
N ALA A 3 8.58 -18.14 -8.46
CA ALA A 3 7.92 -17.25 -7.52
C ALA A 3 8.98 -16.29 -6.97
N GLU A 4 9.09 -15.11 -7.57
CA GLU A 4 9.94 -14.05 -7.05
C GLU A 4 9.43 -13.63 -5.66
N SER A 5 10.34 -13.57 -4.70
CA SER A 5 10.05 -13.07 -3.36
C SER A 5 10.56 -11.64 -3.19
N ILE A 6 9.93 -10.92 -2.27
CA ILE A 6 10.33 -9.56 -1.87
C ILE A 6 10.33 -9.47 -0.36
N THR A 7 11.33 -8.83 0.22
CA THR A 7 11.34 -8.57 1.67
C THR A 7 10.38 -7.44 2.02
N ILE A 8 9.87 -7.42 3.26
CA ILE A 8 9.07 -6.29 3.77
C ILE A 8 9.80 -4.95 3.57
N LYS A 9 11.12 -4.91 3.78
CA LYS A 9 11.93 -3.69 3.58
C LYS A 9 11.85 -3.19 2.14
N GLN A 10 12.13 -4.06 1.17
CA GLN A 10 12.10 -3.73 -0.25
C GLN A 10 10.69 -3.31 -0.70
N MET A 11 9.66 -4.00 -0.19
CA MET A 11 8.27 -3.63 -0.43
C MET A 11 7.98 -2.21 0.07
N LEU A 12 8.38 -1.89 1.29
CA LEU A 12 8.18 -0.56 1.88
C LEU A 12 8.93 0.54 1.12
N GLU A 13 10.16 0.26 0.68
CA GLU A 13 10.94 1.17 -0.17
C GLU A 13 10.24 1.41 -1.51
N ASP A 14 9.64 0.37 -2.11
CA ASP A 14 8.93 0.48 -3.38
C ASP A 14 7.60 1.22 -3.27
N MET A 15 6.80 0.94 -2.24
CA MET A 15 5.63 1.74 -1.88
C MET A 15 6.00 3.21 -1.62
N GLY A 16 7.22 3.43 -1.09
CA GLY A 16 7.85 4.72 -0.84
C GLY A 16 8.28 5.49 -2.10
N LYS A 17 8.06 4.95 -3.31
CA LYS A 17 8.33 5.64 -4.57
C LYS A 17 7.09 6.29 -5.19
N GLY A 18 5.92 6.13 -4.58
CA GLY A 18 4.67 6.69 -5.10
C GLY A 18 4.18 6.04 -6.39
N ARG A 19 4.60 4.80 -6.67
CA ARG A 19 4.13 4.05 -7.84
C ARG A 19 2.87 3.25 -7.51
N PRO A 20 1.93 3.09 -8.45
CA PRO A 20 0.83 2.14 -8.28
C PRO A 20 1.34 0.72 -8.07
N PHE A 21 0.74 0.00 -7.14
CA PHE A 21 1.08 -1.38 -6.83
C PHE A 21 -0.17 -2.24 -6.59
N SER A 22 -0.02 -3.55 -6.76
CA SER A 22 -0.99 -4.55 -6.33
C SER A 22 -0.54 -5.17 -5.01
N LEU A 23 -1.50 -5.57 -4.17
CA LEU A 23 -1.18 -6.21 -2.90
C LEU A 23 -2.25 -7.23 -2.50
N THR A 24 -1.84 -8.29 -1.83
CA THR A 24 -2.74 -9.24 -1.18
C THR A 24 -2.40 -9.31 0.30
N TYR A 25 -3.40 -9.24 1.16
CA TYR A 25 -3.21 -9.32 2.61
C TYR A 25 -4.34 -10.10 3.27
N VAL A 26 -4.06 -10.62 4.45
CA VAL A 26 -5.04 -11.32 5.30
C VAL A 26 -5.72 -10.32 6.21
N THR A 27 -7.05 -10.38 6.33
CA THR A 27 -7.79 -9.56 7.29
C THR A 27 -7.57 -10.08 8.70
N ALA A 28 -7.34 -9.20 9.66
CA ALA A 28 -7.39 -9.50 11.08
C ALA A 28 -8.17 -8.40 11.82
N ASP A 29 -9.34 -8.74 12.33
CA ASP A 29 -10.12 -7.91 13.26
C ASP A 29 -10.01 -8.52 14.65
N THR A 30 -9.01 -8.04 15.41
CA THR A 30 -8.74 -8.52 16.76
C THR A 30 -9.82 -8.15 17.77
N LYS A 31 -10.60 -7.09 17.51
CA LYS A 31 -11.68 -6.67 18.41
C LYS A 31 -12.88 -7.61 18.32
N LYS A 32 -13.22 -8.02 17.11
CA LYS A 32 -14.33 -8.96 16.86
C LYS A 32 -13.88 -10.43 16.92
N GLY A 33 -12.58 -10.70 17.03
CA GLY A 33 -12.03 -12.06 16.96
C GLY A 33 -12.27 -12.72 15.61
N THR A 34 -12.38 -11.92 14.53
CA THR A 34 -12.67 -12.42 13.18
C THR A 34 -11.52 -12.07 12.23
N GLY A 35 -11.34 -12.84 11.16
CA GLY A 35 -10.24 -12.61 10.23
C GLY A 35 -10.02 -13.78 9.28
N GLY A 36 -8.82 -13.90 8.74
CA GLY A 36 -8.40 -15.02 7.90
C GLY A 36 -8.83 -14.93 6.43
N LYS A 37 -9.57 -13.88 6.04
CA LYS A 37 -9.94 -13.67 4.64
C LYS A 37 -8.80 -13.02 3.87
N LEU A 38 -8.51 -13.53 2.67
CA LEU A 38 -7.59 -12.90 1.73
C LEU A 38 -8.30 -11.77 1.00
N VAL A 39 -7.72 -10.57 1.05
CA VAL A 39 -8.16 -9.41 0.29
C VAL A 39 -7.11 -9.10 -0.76
N LYS A 40 -7.52 -9.15 -2.03
CA LYS A 40 -6.69 -8.80 -3.18
C LYS A 40 -7.02 -7.39 -3.65
N ILE A 41 -5.99 -6.57 -3.81
CA ILE A 41 -6.07 -5.22 -4.32
C ILE A 41 -5.28 -5.16 -5.61
N ALA A 42 -5.97 -4.90 -6.72
CA ALA A 42 -5.36 -4.88 -8.04
C ALA A 42 -4.50 -3.62 -8.28
N SER A 43 -4.88 -2.48 -7.69
CA SER A 43 -4.16 -1.21 -7.84
C SER A 43 -4.44 -0.29 -6.65
N ALA A 44 -3.37 0.20 -6.04
CA ALA A 44 -3.38 1.21 -5.00
C ALA A 44 -2.07 2.01 -5.02
N ILE A 45 -2.07 3.16 -4.34
CA ILE A 45 -0.86 3.93 -4.05
C ILE A 45 -0.78 4.17 -2.54
N LEU A 46 0.43 4.46 -2.05
CA LEU A 46 0.57 4.87 -0.66
C LEU A 46 -0.10 6.24 -0.45
N SER A 47 -0.84 6.40 0.65
CA SER A 47 -1.47 7.68 1.01
C SER A 47 -0.40 8.72 1.34
N GLY A 48 -0.60 9.97 0.93
CA GLY A 48 0.30 11.09 1.25
C GLY A 48 1.24 11.47 0.12
N TYR A 49 1.18 10.79 -1.03
CA TYR A 49 1.69 11.34 -2.28
C TYR A 49 0.69 12.37 -2.81
N ASN A 50 1.25 13.50 -3.26
CA ASN A 50 0.57 14.46 -4.11
C ASN A 50 1.14 14.33 -5.52
N LEU A 51 0.36 14.77 -6.48
CA LEU A 51 0.84 15.04 -7.82
C LEU A 51 1.92 16.13 -7.79
N ALA A 52 2.74 16.18 -8.84
CA ALA A 52 3.83 17.16 -8.96
C ALA A 52 3.35 18.62 -8.91
N ASP A 53 2.06 18.86 -9.19
CA ASP A 53 1.41 20.17 -9.10
C ASP A 53 0.87 20.50 -7.68
N GLY A 54 1.08 19.62 -6.70
CA GLY A 54 0.54 19.77 -5.34
C GLY A 54 -0.91 19.29 -5.18
N SER A 55 -1.55 18.80 -6.24
CA SER A 55 -2.91 18.24 -6.17
C SER A 55 -2.91 16.89 -5.46
N ARG A 56 -3.98 16.62 -4.71
CA ARG A 56 -4.18 15.29 -4.10
C ARG A 56 -4.34 14.27 -5.21
N VAL A 57 -3.70 13.11 -5.06
CA VAL A 57 -3.89 12.03 -6.03
C VAL A 57 -5.34 11.56 -5.95
N THR A 58 -6.05 11.60 -7.08
CA THR A 58 -7.40 11.06 -7.23
C THR A 58 -7.35 9.74 -7.99
N ALA A 59 -8.44 8.97 -7.89
CA ALA A 59 -8.74 7.79 -8.70
C ALA A 59 -8.29 7.89 -10.17
N SER A 60 -8.61 9.01 -10.82
CA SER A 60 -8.40 9.22 -12.26
C SER A 60 -6.91 9.34 -12.64
N VAL A 61 -6.07 9.74 -11.70
CA VAL A 61 -4.65 10.04 -11.95
C VAL A 61 -3.73 8.85 -11.60
N MET A 62 -4.29 7.84 -10.93
CA MET A 62 -3.57 6.65 -10.46
C MET A 62 -3.01 5.78 -11.59
N ASN A 63 -3.51 5.91 -12.83
CA ASN A 63 -3.10 5.08 -13.97
C ASN A 63 -1.84 5.56 -14.71
N ASN A 64 -1.44 6.84 -14.58
CA ASN A 64 -0.40 7.45 -15.43
C ASN A 64 0.63 8.30 -14.69
N ALA A 65 0.57 8.40 -13.36
CA ALA A 65 1.37 9.38 -12.63
C ALA A 65 2.67 8.82 -12.04
N SER A 66 3.78 9.44 -12.42
CA SER A 66 5.01 9.50 -11.60
C SER A 66 4.78 10.52 -10.50
N LEU A 67 4.36 10.07 -9.32
CA LEU A 67 4.02 10.94 -8.19
C LEU A 67 5.28 11.41 -7.45
N THR A 68 5.45 12.72 -7.31
CA THR A 68 6.65 13.34 -6.70
C THR A 68 6.40 13.90 -5.29
N GLY A 69 5.22 13.69 -4.71
CA GLY A 69 4.88 14.24 -3.40
C GLY A 69 5.77 13.71 -2.26
N LYS A 70 6.37 14.63 -1.50
CA LYS A 70 6.97 14.31 -0.20
C LYS A 70 5.87 14.04 0.83
N SER A 71 6.00 12.94 1.56
CA SER A 71 5.13 12.62 2.71
C SER A 71 5.20 13.75 3.74
N SER A 72 4.14 14.57 3.83
CA SER A 72 4.13 15.82 4.61
C SER A 72 3.93 15.64 6.12
N LYS A 73 4.07 14.45 6.67
CA LYS A 73 4.04 14.23 8.12
C LYS A 73 5.05 13.17 8.45
N ARG A 74 5.75 13.28 9.58
CA ARG A 74 6.55 12.20 10.17
C ARG A 74 5.57 11.22 10.81
N PRO A 75 5.08 10.19 10.11
CA PRO A 75 4.07 9.33 10.68
C PRO A 75 4.88 8.33 11.50
N ASN A 76 4.52 8.07 12.76
CA ASN A 76 5.18 7.08 13.61
C ASN A 76 4.88 5.66 13.09
N HIS A 77 5.26 5.39 11.84
CA HIS A 77 5.07 4.17 11.08
C HIS A 77 5.81 2.98 11.68
N SER A 78 6.87 3.25 12.45
CA SER A 78 7.63 2.27 13.22
C SER A 78 6.84 1.72 14.41
N ALA A 79 5.91 2.50 14.99
CA ALA A 79 5.19 2.08 16.18
C ALA A 79 4.06 1.07 15.92
N HIS A 80 3.48 1.08 14.71
CA HIS A 80 2.26 0.31 14.43
C HIS A 80 2.29 -0.49 13.13
N PHE A 81 3.42 -0.54 12.40
CA PHE A 81 3.59 -1.32 11.17
C PHE A 81 2.39 -1.25 10.21
N THR A 82 1.76 -0.08 10.10
CA THR A 82 0.59 0.15 9.24
C THR A 82 0.89 1.21 8.19
N ARG A 83 0.25 1.06 7.04
CA ARG A 83 0.23 2.06 5.96
C ARG A 83 -1.21 2.32 5.53
N ASN A 84 -1.50 3.59 5.26
CA ASN A 84 -2.73 3.95 4.58
C ASN A 84 -2.46 3.90 3.08
N ILE A 85 -3.31 3.20 2.34
CA ILE A 85 -3.27 3.16 0.88
C ILE A 85 -4.52 3.82 0.32
N LEU A 86 -4.39 4.47 -0.82
CA LEU A 86 -5.49 5.03 -1.58
C LEU A 86 -5.86 4.05 -2.69
N LEU A 87 -7.13 3.67 -2.76
CA LEU A 87 -7.68 2.77 -3.77
C LEU A 87 -8.16 3.55 -5.00
N LYS A 88 -8.44 2.82 -6.09
CA LYS A 88 -8.95 3.39 -7.34
C LYS A 88 -10.30 4.12 -7.20
N ASP A 89 -11.08 3.85 -6.16
CA ASP A 89 -12.32 4.57 -5.86
C ASP A 89 -12.09 5.83 -4.99
N SER A 90 -10.82 6.23 -4.80
CA SER A 90 -10.40 7.30 -3.89
C SER A 90 -10.69 7.03 -2.40
N THR A 91 -11.03 5.79 -2.02
CA THR A 91 -11.16 5.42 -0.62
C THR A 91 -9.80 5.15 0.01
N LEU A 92 -9.65 5.56 1.28
CA LEU A 92 -8.47 5.26 2.07
C LEU A 92 -8.69 3.96 2.83
N ARG A 93 -7.70 3.07 2.75
CA ARG A 93 -7.69 1.81 3.50
C ARG A 93 -6.40 1.70 4.30
N LYS A 94 -6.53 1.35 5.58
CA LYS A 94 -5.38 1.05 6.44
C LYS A 94 -5.04 -0.43 6.30
N VAL A 95 -3.77 -0.72 6.02
CA VAL A 95 -3.24 -2.08 5.88
C VAL A 95 -2.12 -2.27 6.90
N HIS A 96 -2.14 -3.41 7.58
CA HIS A 96 -1.03 -3.84 8.42
C HIS A 96 0.00 -4.57 7.55
N ILE A 97 1.25 -4.15 7.64
CA ILE A 97 2.32 -4.59 6.74
C ILE A 97 2.65 -6.07 6.94
N ASP A 98 2.63 -6.55 8.19
CA ASP A 98 2.90 -7.97 8.49
C ASP A 98 1.81 -8.93 7.97
N LEU A 99 0.62 -8.41 7.63
CA LEU A 99 -0.46 -9.22 7.08
C LEU A 99 -0.41 -9.31 5.56
N VAL A 100 0.52 -8.62 4.91
CA VAL A 100 0.69 -8.67 3.46
C VAL A 100 1.40 -9.97 3.08
N THR A 101 0.77 -10.74 2.20
CA THR A 101 1.29 -12.02 1.72
C THR A 101 1.90 -11.90 0.32
N GLU A 102 1.42 -10.94 -0.47
CA GLU A 102 1.85 -10.72 -1.85
C GLU A 102 1.89 -9.22 -2.17
N TYR A 103 2.90 -8.81 -2.93
CA TYR A 103 3.07 -7.44 -3.43
C TYR A 103 3.57 -7.48 -4.87
N ASN A 104 2.85 -6.82 -5.80
CA ASN A 104 3.17 -6.83 -7.24
C ASN A 104 3.39 -8.24 -7.82
N GLY A 105 2.60 -9.22 -7.37
CA GLY A 105 2.74 -10.62 -7.77
C GLY A 105 3.91 -11.38 -7.13
N LYS A 106 4.69 -10.73 -6.26
CA LYS A 106 5.82 -11.32 -5.52
C LYS A 106 5.40 -11.71 -4.12
N LYS A 107 5.88 -12.86 -3.64
CA LYS A 107 5.60 -13.31 -2.27
C LYS A 107 6.38 -12.46 -1.27
N VAL A 108 5.69 -11.93 -0.26
CA VAL A 108 6.35 -11.15 0.80
C VAL A 108 6.95 -12.10 1.84
N LEU A 109 8.21 -11.86 2.20
CA LEU A 109 8.97 -12.58 3.22
C LEU A 109 9.42 -11.65 4.36
#